data_AF-A0A4Y2CF33-F1
#
_entry.id   AF-A0A4Y2CF33-F1
#
_cell.length_a   1.000
_cell.length_b   1.000
_cell.length_c   1.000
_cell.angle_alpha   90.00
_cell.angle_beta   90.00
_cell.angle_gamma   90.00
#
_symmetry.space_group_name_H-M   'P 1'
#
loop_
_entity.id
_entity.type
_entity.pdbx_description
1 polymer ?
#
loop_
_entity_poly.entity_id
_entity_poly.type
_entity_poly.pdbx_seq_one_letter_code
_entity_poly.pdbx_strand_id
1 'polypeptide(L)'
;MANKLLSLWYSKPFPPNFNPFFDVPPRFLGILQTRDFPSLLFTSDAWTAPSIEALGRAGDKTKVFRNISMYPAMKRCLDEIEAGEKQLNDLRTDICKVLKLINFKYVTVAGQKYLIEVPNSNLRLVPTDWLKISSTKQVSRFRSPQIIKLCNQIDQQKELMIGHAADAWFAFLNDFGTPFL
;
A
#
# COMPACT_ATOMS: atom_id res chain seq x y z
N MET A 1 -12.87 36.69 -2.28
CA MET A 1 -13.57 36.10 -3.45
C MET A 1 -13.36 34.59 -3.59
N ALA A 2 -12.16 34.06 -3.35
CA ALA A 2 -11.82 32.63 -3.52
C ALA A 2 -12.70 31.65 -2.70
N ASN A 3 -13.01 31.96 -1.44
CA ASN A 3 -13.78 31.06 -0.54
C ASN A 3 -15.22 30.81 -0.99
N LYS A 4 -15.87 31.79 -1.63
CA LYS A 4 -17.25 31.65 -2.12
C LYS A 4 -17.33 30.72 -3.34
N LEU A 5 -16.28 30.70 -4.17
CA LEU A 5 -16.21 29.84 -5.35
C LEU A 5 -15.86 28.38 -4.99
N LEU A 6 -15.06 28.18 -3.94
CA LEU A 6 -14.76 26.84 -3.40
C LEU A 6 -15.99 26.22 -2.75
N SER A 7 -16.70 26.97 -1.89
CA SER A 7 -17.91 26.47 -1.23
C SER A 7 -19.02 26.14 -2.22
N LEU A 8 -19.19 26.94 -3.28
CA LEU A 8 -20.13 26.68 -4.37
C LEU A 8 -19.74 25.47 -5.24
N TRP A 9 -18.46 25.12 -5.30
CA TRP A 9 -17.98 23.97 -6.06
C TRP A 9 -18.10 22.67 -5.27
N TYR A 10 -17.77 22.67 -3.98
CA TYR A 10 -17.97 21.54 -3.06
C TYR A 10 -19.45 21.29 -2.71
N SER A 11 -20.33 22.27 -2.89
CA SER A 11 -21.79 22.09 -2.67
C SER A 11 -22.51 21.35 -3.82
N LYS A 12 -21.83 21.06 -4.93
CA LYS A 12 -22.42 20.27 -6.02
C LYS A 12 -22.07 18.80 -5.84
N PRO A 13 -23.01 17.86 -6.07
CA PRO A 13 -22.69 16.44 -6.04
C PRO A 13 -21.61 16.15 -7.09
N PHE A 14 -20.51 15.55 -6.63
CA PHE A 14 -19.45 15.12 -7.52
C PHE A 14 -19.96 13.97 -8.41
N PRO A 15 -19.59 13.93 -9.71
CA PRO A 15 -19.98 12.82 -10.56
C PRO A 15 -19.46 11.49 -9.98
N PRO A 16 -20.13 10.35 -10.25
CA PRO A 16 -19.81 9.05 -9.63
C PRO A 16 -18.37 8.56 -9.88
N ASN A 17 -17.65 9.15 -10.85
CA ASN A 17 -16.25 8.85 -11.18
C ASN A 17 -15.30 10.03 -10.92
N PHE A 18 -15.71 11.03 -10.12
CA PHE A 18 -14.90 12.20 -9.82
C PHE A 18 -13.65 11.82 -9.04
N ASN A 19 -12.48 12.10 -9.62
CA ASN A 19 -11.21 11.88 -8.97
C ASN A 19 -10.65 13.20 -8.43
N PRO A 20 -10.66 13.43 -7.10
CA PRO A 20 -10.18 14.68 -6.51
C PRO A 20 -8.68 14.94 -6.72
N PHE A 21 -7.95 14.02 -7.35
CA PHE A 21 -6.52 14.17 -7.69
C PHE A 21 -6.26 14.71 -9.10
N PHE A 22 -7.20 14.52 -10.05
CA PHE A 22 -7.05 15.00 -11.43
C PHE A 22 -8.08 16.07 -11.80
N ASP A 23 -9.25 15.99 -11.17
CA ASP A 23 -10.43 16.76 -11.59
C ASP A 23 -10.62 18.03 -10.75
N VAL A 24 -9.72 18.29 -9.78
CA VAL A 24 -9.66 19.57 -9.04
C VAL A 24 -8.93 20.60 -9.89
N PRO A 25 -9.60 21.67 -10.34
CA PRO A 25 -8.97 22.68 -11.19
C PRO A 25 -7.73 23.29 -10.51
N PRO A 26 -6.59 23.45 -11.20
CA PRO A 26 -5.32 23.92 -10.63
C PRO A 26 -5.42 25.23 -9.85
N ARG A 27 -6.38 26.10 -10.19
CA ARG A 27 -6.67 27.36 -9.47
C ARG A 27 -7.12 27.18 -8.02
N PHE A 28 -7.54 25.97 -7.62
CA PHE A 28 -7.97 25.65 -6.27
C PHE A 28 -6.89 24.94 -5.44
N LEU A 29 -5.80 24.48 -6.08
CA LEU A 29 -4.69 23.80 -5.41
C LEU A 29 -3.95 24.72 -4.41
N GLY A 30 -3.80 26.02 -4.75
CA GLY A 30 -3.07 26.99 -3.91
C GLY A 30 -3.84 27.48 -2.67
N ILE A 31 -5.17 27.33 -2.65
CA ILE A 31 -6.01 27.80 -1.54
C ILE A 31 -5.96 26.82 -0.35
N LEU A 32 -5.74 25.53 -0.62
CA LEU A 32 -5.53 24.51 0.41
C LEU A 32 -4.19 24.66 1.16
N GLN A 33 -3.28 25.51 0.66
CA GLN A 33 -1.94 25.71 1.23
C GLN A 33 -1.82 26.93 2.16
N THR A 34 -2.82 27.83 2.21
CA THR A 34 -2.67 29.12 2.92
C THR A 34 -3.79 29.38 3.93
N ARG A 35 -3.45 29.07 5.19
CA ARG A 35 -3.97 29.62 6.47
C ARG A 35 -5.11 28.91 7.22
N ASP A 36 -4.74 28.60 8.46
CA ASP A 36 -5.47 28.75 9.72
C ASP A 36 -6.80 27.99 9.83
N PHE A 37 -6.68 26.69 10.14
CA PHE A 37 -7.74 25.88 10.76
C PHE A 37 -8.12 26.50 12.13
N PRO A 38 -9.35 27.00 12.31
CA PRO A 38 -9.82 27.37 13.64
C PRO A 38 -9.96 26.08 14.45
N SER A 39 -9.39 26.12 15.65
CA SER A 39 -9.53 25.14 16.71
C SER A 39 -11.01 24.97 17.09
N LEU A 40 -11.70 24.04 16.44
CA LEU A 40 -12.96 23.47 16.90
C LEU A 40 -12.88 21.95 16.78
N LEU A 41 -12.27 21.39 17.83
CA LEU A 41 -12.64 20.13 18.48
C LEU A 41 -12.93 18.93 17.57
N PHE A 42 -11.86 18.21 17.24
CA PHE A 42 -11.85 16.75 17.32
C PHE A 42 -10.60 16.33 18.10
N THR A 43 -10.76 16.14 19.40
CA THR A 43 -9.76 15.62 20.35
C THR A 43 -9.41 14.16 20.00
N SER A 44 -8.20 13.61 20.16
CA SER A 44 -6.88 14.16 20.41
C SER A 44 -5.84 13.27 19.70
N ASP A 45 -4.66 13.85 19.45
CA ASP A 45 -3.34 13.22 19.21
C ASP A 45 -3.08 12.37 17.95
N ALA A 46 -4.08 12.03 17.14
CA ALA A 46 -3.84 11.16 15.98
C ALA A 46 -3.33 11.88 14.71
N TRP A 47 -3.39 13.22 14.61
CA TRP A 47 -3.22 13.91 13.32
C TRP A 47 -2.52 15.27 13.47
N THR A 48 -1.18 15.26 13.43
CA THR A 48 -0.39 16.51 13.37
C THR A 48 -0.19 16.94 11.91
N ALA A 49 -0.25 18.26 11.67
CA ALA A 49 -0.03 18.95 10.39
C ALA A 49 1.05 18.34 9.45
N PRO A 50 2.22 17.85 9.91
CA PRO A 50 3.19 17.19 9.04
C PRO A 50 2.67 15.95 8.27
N SER A 51 1.63 15.24 8.73
CA SER A 51 1.03 14.13 7.96
C SER A 51 0.34 14.62 6.69
N ILE A 52 -0.35 15.77 6.77
CA ILE A 52 -1.14 16.35 5.67
C ILE A 52 -0.21 17.00 4.62
N GLU A 53 0.92 17.57 5.06
CA GLU A 53 1.91 18.14 4.14
C GLU A 53 2.65 17.04 3.36
N ALA A 54 2.98 15.91 4.00
CA ALA A 54 3.53 14.74 3.33
C ALA A 54 2.55 14.13 2.30
N LEU A 55 1.25 14.19 2.59
CA LEU A 55 0.15 13.79 1.70
C LEU A 55 0.08 14.62 0.41
N GLY A 56 0.24 15.94 0.52
CA GLY A 56 0.24 16.85 -0.63
C GLY A 56 1.42 16.66 -1.59
N ARG A 57 2.53 16.08 -1.12
CA ARG A 57 3.73 15.82 -1.95
C ARG A 57 3.83 14.38 -2.46
N ALA A 58 3.25 13.39 -1.78
CA ALA A 58 3.54 11.97 -2.05
C ALA A 58 2.37 11.13 -2.60
N GLY A 59 1.11 11.57 -2.52
CA GLY A 59 -0.05 10.83 -3.07
C GLY A 59 -0.35 9.46 -2.44
N ASP A 60 0.42 9.02 -1.44
CA ASP A 60 0.32 7.72 -0.80
C ASP A 60 -0.58 7.77 0.46
N LYS A 61 -1.85 7.42 0.27
CA LYS A 61 -2.90 7.49 1.31
C LYS A 61 -2.78 6.42 2.40
N THR A 62 -1.97 5.39 2.20
CA THR A 62 -1.80 4.32 3.20
C THR A 62 -1.13 4.82 4.48
N LYS A 63 -0.40 5.95 4.38
CA LYS A 63 0.32 6.61 5.48
C LYS A 63 -0.49 7.70 6.18
N VAL A 64 -1.73 7.95 5.73
CA VAL A 64 -2.66 8.87 6.38
C VAL A 64 -2.94 8.26 7.76
N PHE A 65 -3.47 7.05 7.80
CA PHE A 65 -4.01 6.41 9.00
C PHE A 65 -2.95 5.99 10.02
N ARG A 66 -2.55 6.92 10.91
CA ARG A 66 -1.60 6.65 12.00
C ARG A 66 -2.10 5.60 13.00
N ASN A 67 -3.41 5.46 13.14
CA ASN A 67 -4.04 4.42 13.95
C ASN A 67 -4.84 3.46 13.08
N ILE A 68 -4.16 2.48 12.48
CA ILE A 68 -4.77 1.44 11.62
C ILE A 68 -5.86 0.65 12.38
N SER A 69 -5.78 0.57 13.72
CA SER A 69 -6.76 -0.13 14.56
C SER A 69 -8.16 0.50 14.50
N MET A 70 -8.27 1.77 14.10
CA MET A 70 -9.57 2.44 13.88
C MET A 70 -10.24 2.02 12.56
N TYR A 71 -9.53 1.29 11.70
CA TYR A 71 -10.00 0.86 10.38
C TYR A 71 -9.93 -0.67 10.28
N PRO A 72 -10.98 -1.39 10.75
CA PRO A 72 -10.96 -2.84 10.86
C PRO A 72 -10.63 -3.56 9.54
N ALA A 73 -11.09 -3.01 8.41
CA ALA A 73 -10.81 -3.56 7.09
C ALA A 73 -9.31 -3.46 6.73
N MET A 74 -8.69 -2.30 6.97
CA MET A 74 -7.25 -2.12 6.78
C MET A 74 -6.44 -2.99 7.75
N LYS A 75 -6.88 -3.11 9.01
CA LYS A 75 -6.22 -3.96 10.01
C LYS A 75 -6.22 -5.43 9.59
N ARG A 76 -7.35 -5.95 9.09
CA ARG A 76 -7.41 -7.30 8.53
C ARG A 76 -6.44 -7.51 7.38
N CYS A 77 -6.36 -6.58 6.42
CA CYS A 77 -5.39 -6.68 5.33
C CYS A 77 -3.96 -6.71 5.84
N LEU A 78 -3.63 -5.92 6.87
CA LEU A 78 -2.30 -5.93 7.49
C LEU A 78 -1.99 -7.28 8.14
N ASP A 79 -2.93 -7.83 8.91
CA ASP A 79 -2.78 -9.12 9.59
C ASP A 79 -2.56 -10.26 8.59
N GLU A 80 -3.30 -10.26 7.48
CA GLU A 80 -3.14 -11.24 6.40
C GLU A 80 -1.79 -11.09 5.65
N ILE A 81 -1.31 -9.85 5.45
CA ILE A 81 0.02 -9.61 4.89
C ILE A 81 1.10 -10.17 5.82
N GLU A 82 1.04 -9.87 7.11
CA GLU A 82 1.99 -10.36 8.11
C GLU A 82 1.97 -11.89 8.21
N ALA A 83 0.77 -12.50 8.17
CA ALA A 83 0.61 -13.95 8.15
C ALA A 83 1.25 -14.57 6.89
N GLY A 84 1.03 -13.99 5.71
CA GLY A 84 1.64 -14.42 4.46
C GLY A 84 3.17 -14.32 4.48
N GLU A 85 3.71 -13.22 5.03
CA GLU A 85 5.16 -13.02 5.17
C GLU A 85 5.79 -14.02 6.15
N LYS A 86 5.09 -14.35 7.23
CA LYS A 86 5.53 -15.40 8.15
C LYS A 86 5.60 -16.77 7.45
N GLN A 87 4.55 -17.14 6.71
CA GLN A 87 4.54 -18.39 5.95
C GLN A 87 5.68 -18.45 4.91
N LEU A 88 5.97 -17.34 4.22
CA LEU A 88 7.12 -17.25 3.32
C LEU A 88 8.45 -17.50 4.05
N ASN A 89 8.58 -17.02 5.29
CA ASN A 89 9.78 -17.22 6.09
C ASN A 89 9.92 -18.68 6.55
N ASP A 90 8.80 -19.31 6.94
CA ASP A 90 8.75 -20.71 7.38
C ASP A 90 9.15 -21.67 6.23
N LEU A 91 8.74 -21.37 5.00
CA LEU A 91 9.10 -22.14 3.79
C LEU A 91 10.61 -22.18 3.50
N ARG A 92 11.40 -21.24 4.07
CA ARG A 92 12.85 -21.20 3.82
C ARG A 92 13.53 -22.49 4.25
N THR A 93 13.09 -23.08 5.34
CA THR A 93 13.66 -24.31 5.89
C THR A 93 13.50 -25.47 4.91
N ASP A 94 12.33 -25.59 4.29
CA ASP A 94 12.05 -26.66 3.35
C ASP A 94 12.74 -26.44 2.00
N ILE A 95 12.80 -25.18 1.54
CA ILE A 95 13.59 -24.79 0.36
C ILE A 95 15.08 -25.12 0.56
N CYS A 96 15.62 -24.84 1.75
CA CYS A 96 16.99 -25.22 2.11
C CYS A 96 17.24 -26.72 1.97
N LYS A 97 16.31 -27.57 2.44
CA LYS A 97 16.42 -29.03 2.30
C LYS A 97 16.42 -29.46 0.83
N VAL A 98 15.52 -28.89 0.02
CA VAL A 98 15.41 -29.20 -1.41
C VAL A 98 16.69 -28.83 -2.16
N LEU A 99 17.21 -27.63 -1.92
CA LEU A 99 18.41 -27.11 -2.60
C LEU A 99 19.72 -27.55 -1.94
N LYS A 100 19.65 -28.33 -0.85
CA LYS A 100 20.81 -28.76 -0.03
C LYS A 100 21.65 -27.56 0.44
N LEU A 101 20.99 -26.49 0.85
CA LEU A 101 21.61 -25.27 1.38
C LEU A 101 21.43 -25.22 2.91
N ILE A 102 22.44 -24.73 3.62
CA ILE A 102 22.35 -24.52 5.08
C ILE A 102 21.36 -23.40 5.39
N ASN A 103 21.41 -22.31 4.62
CA ASN A 103 20.51 -21.16 4.71
C ASN A 103 20.53 -20.41 3.37
N PHE A 104 19.48 -19.65 3.08
CA PHE A 104 19.47 -18.65 2.02
C PHE A 104 18.58 -17.46 2.43
N LYS A 105 18.75 -16.32 1.76
CA LYS A 105 17.88 -15.15 1.90
C LYS A 105 17.15 -14.91 0.59
N TYR A 106 15.89 -14.48 0.68
CA TYR A 106 15.17 -14.00 -0.48
C TYR A 106 15.81 -12.74 -1.03
N VAL A 107 15.76 -12.57 -2.36
CA VAL A 107 16.21 -11.35 -3.03
C VAL A 107 15.07 -10.64 -3.73
N THR A 108 15.24 -9.34 -3.94
CA THR A 108 14.32 -8.51 -4.73
C THR A 108 15.10 -7.92 -5.91
N VAL A 109 14.61 -8.14 -7.13
CA VAL A 109 15.24 -7.63 -8.35
C VAL A 109 14.16 -7.07 -9.27
N ALA A 110 14.34 -5.83 -9.76
CA ALA A 110 13.39 -5.15 -10.64
C ALA A 110 11.93 -5.18 -10.11
N GLY A 111 11.76 -4.95 -8.80
CA GLY A 111 10.45 -4.98 -8.13
C GLY A 111 9.89 -6.38 -7.84
N GLN A 112 10.51 -7.44 -8.35
CA GLN A 112 10.10 -8.82 -8.07
C GLN A 112 10.68 -9.29 -6.73
N LYS A 113 9.80 -9.45 -5.73
CA LYS A 113 10.14 -9.83 -4.35
C LYS A 113 10.19 -11.37 -4.17
N TYR A 114 10.74 -11.81 -3.04
CA TYR A 114 10.75 -13.21 -2.59
C TYR A 114 11.35 -14.20 -3.62
N LEU A 115 12.43 -13.79 -4.29
CA LEU A 115 13.11 -14.65 -5.26
C LEU A 115 14.14 -15.55 -4.58
N ILE A 116 14.20 -16.80 -5.02
CA ILE A 116 15.24 -17.76 -4.64
C ILE A 116 16.37 -17.66 -5.66
N GLU A 117 17.55 -17.22 -5.25
CA GLU A 117 18.74 -17.22 -6.09
C GLU A 117 19.48 -18.56 -6.00
N VAL A 118 19.70 -19.18 -7.16
CA VAL A 118 20.42 -20.44 -7.28
C VAL A 118 21.60 -20.25 -8.26
N PRO A 119 22.83 -20.58 -7.87
CA PRO A 119 23.97 -20.58 -8.78
C PRO A 119 23.72 -21.47 -10.00
N ASN A 120 24.15 -21.04 -11.18
CA ASN A 120 23.94 -21.79 -12.42
C ASN A 120 24.63 -23.18 -12.41
N SER A 121 25.64 -23.37 -11.55
CA SER A 121 26.27 -24.68 -11.30
C SER A 121 25.31 -25.68 -10.63
N ASN A 122 24.29 -25.20 -9.92
CA ASN A 122 23.43 -25.99 -9.03
C ASN A 122 22.00 -26.13 -9.56
N LEU A 123 21.73 -25.77 -10.83
CA LEU A 123 20.38 -25.82 -11.41
C LEU A 123 19.77 -27.21 -11.41
N ARG A 124 20.60 -28.27 -11.37
CA ARG A 124 20.14 -29.66 -11.29
C ARG A 124 19.40 -29.99 -9.99
N LEU A 125 19.56 -29.18 -8.95
CA LEU A 125 18.87 -29.32 -7.66
C LEU A 125 17.49 -28.64 -7.65
N VAL A 126 17.20 -27.80 -8.64
CA VAL A 126 15.95 -27.05 -8.70
C VAL A 126 14.84 -27.97 -9.22
N PRO A 127 13.73 -28.12 -8.49
CA PRO A 127 12.58 -28.88 -8.95
C PRO A 127 11.98 -28.33 -10.25
N THR A 128 11.43 -29.21 -11.07
CA THR A 128 10.88 -28.85 -12.39
C THR A 128 9.62 -27.99 -12.30
N ASP A 129 8.89 -28.05 -11.19
CA ASP A 129 7.68 -27.26 -10.92
C ASP A 129 7.99 -25.80 -10.52
N TRP A 130 9.26 -25.44 -10.33
CA TRP A 130 9.63 -24.08 -9.99
C TRP A 130 9.69 -23.18 -11.21
N LEU A 131 9.07 -22.00 -11.09
CA LEU A 131 9.05 -21.03 -12.15
C LEU A 131 10.34 -20.20 -12.15
N LYS A 132 11.05 -20.19 -13.28
CA LYS A 132 12.19 -19.30 -13.50
C LYS A 132 11.69 -17.88 -13.78
N ILE A 133 12.09 -16.92 -12.94
CA ILE A 133 11.70 -15.50 -13.07
C ILE A 133 12.73 -14.70 -13.85
N SER A 134 14.03 -14.90 -13.54
CA SER A 134 15.11 -14.23 -14.25
C SER A 134 16.39 -15.05 -14.23
N SER A 135 17.34 -14.70 -15.08
CA SER A 135 18.66 -15.32 -15.14
C SER A 135 19.71 -14.26 -15.37
N THR A 136 20.87 -14.44 -14.77
CA THR A 136 22.11 -13.76 -15.14
C THR A 136 23.16 -14.79 -15.53
N LYS A 137 24.36 -14.32 -15.84
CA LYS A 137 25.51 -15.18 -16.18
C LYS A 137 25.87 -16.15 -15.05
N GLN A 138 25.71 -15.75 -13.78
CA GLN A 138 26.17 -16.53 -12.63
C GLN A 138 25.04 -17.24 -11.87
N VAL A 139 23.85 -16.62 -11.80
CA VAL A 139 22.73 -17.12 -10.99
C VAL A 139 21.43 -17.10 -11.78
N SER A 140 20.54 -18.03 -11.45
CA SER A 140 19.15 -18.05 -11.91
C SER A 140 18.24 -17.83 -10.72
N ARG A 141 17.12 -17.14 -10.94
CA ARG A 141 16.15 -16.77 -9.91
C ARG A 141 14.83 -17.47 -10.13
N PHE A 142 14.29 -18.07 -9.08
CA PHE A 142 13.09 -18.89 -9.14
C PHE A 142 12.08 -18.49 -8.08
N ARG A 143 10.83 -18.91 -8.29
CA ARG A 143 9.80 -19.04 -7.26
C ARG A 143 9.22 -20.44 -7.30
N SER A 144 9.03 -21.04 -6.12
CA SER A 144 8.24 -22.28 -6.01
C SER A 144 6.74 -21.98 -6.18
N PRO A 145 5.91 -22.96 -6.56
CA PRO A 145 4.46 -22.77 -6.66
C PRO A 145 3.81 -22.22 -5.39
N GLN A 146 4.33 -22.60 -4.21
CA GLN A 146 3.86 -22.08 -2.92
C GLN A 146 4.20 -20.60 -2.74
N ILE A 147 5.43 -20.18 -3.07
CA ILE A 147 5.83 -18.76 -3.02
C ILE A 147 4.97 -17.93 -3.97
N ILE A 148 4.69 -18.43 -5.17
CA ILE A 148 3.84 -17.71 -6.14
C ILE A 148 2.46 -17.43 -5.54
N LYS A 149 1.83 -18.45 -4.93
CA LYS A 149 0.52 -18.30 -4.28
C LYS A 149 0.55 -17.24 -3.16
N LEU A 150 1.55 -17.30 -2.28
CA LEU A 150 1.70 -16.37 -1.17
C LEU A 150 1.97 -14.93 -1.65
N CYS A 151 2.83 -14.75 -2.65
CA CYS A 151 3.07 -13.44 -3.26
C CYS A 151 1.76 -12.84 -3.80
N ASN A 152 0.98 -13.62 -4.55
CA ASN A 152 -0.28 -13.15 -5.11
C ASN A 152 -1.27 -12.76 -4.01
N GLN A 153 -1.37 -13.55 -2.93
CA GLN A 153 -2.21 -13.23 -1.79
C GLN A 153 -1.78 -11.92 -1.11
N ILE A 154 -0.48 -11.77 -0.83
CA ILE A 154 0.06 -10.55 -0.23
C ILE A 154 -0.19 -9.33 -1.12
N ASP A 155 0.02 -9.45 -2.43
CA ASP A 155 -0.19 -8.34 -3.37
C ASP A 155 -1.68 -7.97 -3.46
N GLN A 156 -2.58 -8.95 -3.48
CA GLN A 156 -4.02 -8.72 -3.39
C GLN A 156 -4.40 -7.98 -2.10
N GLN A 157 -3.85 -8.36 -0.94
CA GLN A 157 -4.14 -7.68 0.32
C GLN A 157 -3.62 -6.24 0.35
N LYS A 158 -2.49 -5.95 -0.31
CA LYS A 158 -1.98 -4.58 -0.46
C LYS A 158 -2.91 -3.75 -1.33
N GLU A 159 -3.41 -4.30 -2.43
CA GLU A 159 -4.39 -3.62 -3.29
C GLU A 159 -5.69 -3.33 -2.53
N LEU A 160 -6.23 -4.30 -1.78
CA LEU A 160 -7.40 -4.12 -0.93
C LEU A 160 -7.19 -3.04 0.13
N MET A 161 -6.01 -3.03 0.76
CA MET A 161 -5.66 -2.01 1.76
C MET A 161 -5.68 -0.59 1.15
N ILE A 162 -5.22 -0.42 -0.09
CA ILE A 162 -5.29 0.87 -0.80
C ILE A 162 -6.75 1.27 -1.04
N GLY A 163 -7.61 0.32 -1.42
CA GLY A 163 -9.05 0.54 -1.58
C GLY A 163 -9.70 1.01 -0.28
N HIS A 164 -9.48 0.27 0.82
CA HIS A 164 -10.01 0.63 2.14
C HIS A 164 -9.50 1.98 2.64
N ALA A 165 -8.24 2.32 2.35
CA ALA A 165 -7.68 3.63 2.66
C ALA A 165 -8.39 4.76 1.87
N ALA A 166 -8.77 4.50 0.61
CA ALA A 166 -9.54 5.45 -0.18
C ALA A 166 -10.97 5.61 0.36
N ASP A 167 -11.65 4.52 0.70
CA ASP A 167 -13.00 4.54 1.28
C ASP A 167 -13.03 5.33 2.60
N ALA A 168 -12.07 5.05 3.48
CA ALA A 168 -11.91 5.77 4.74
C ALA A 168 -11.67 7.28 4.53
N TRP A 169 -10.91 7.63 3.49
CA TRP A 169 -10.68 9.03 3.13
C TRP A 169 -11.95 9.71 2.60
N PHE A 170 -12.75 9.03 1.78
CA PHE A 170 -14.02 9.57 1.29
C PHE A 170 -15.04 9.76 2.41
N ALA A 171 -15.15 8.80 3.32
CA ALA A 171 -16.02 8.92 4.51
C ALA A 171 -15.64 10.16 5.34
N PHE A 172 -14.34 10.35 5.58
CA PHE A 172 -13.83 11.54 6.25
C PHE A 172 -14.23 12.84 5.53
N LEU A 173 -14.03 12.93 4.22
CA LEU A 173 -14.40 14.14 3.46
C LEU A 173 -15.90 14.42 3.50
N ASN A 174 -16.73 13.38 3.51
CA ASN A 174 -18.18 13.52 3.61
C ASN A 174 -18.60 14.09 4.97
N ASP A 175 -18.00 13.61 6.06
CA ASP A 175 -18.24 14.14 7.41
C ASP A 175 -17.82 15.61 7.51
N PHE A 176 -16.68 15.98 6.91
CA PHE A 176 -16.22 17.38 6.82
C PHE A 176 -17.16 18.30 6.02
N GLY A 177 -17.89 17.75 5.05
CA GLY A 177 -18.83 18.50 4.22
C GLY A 177 -20.19 18.73 4.87
N THR A 178 -20.50 18.04 5.98
CA THR A 178 -21.76 18.25 6.69
C THR A 178 -21.68 19.50 7.57
N PRO A 179 -22.56 20.50 7.37
CA PRO A 179 -22.61 21.65 8.26
C PRO A 179 -23.08 21.17 9.63
N PHE A 180 -22.28 21.46 10.67
CA PHE A 180 -22.69 21.32 12.06
C PHE A 180 -23.97 22.15 12.26
N LEU A 181 -25.11 21.46 12.41
CA LEU A 181 -26.39 22.08 12.80
C LEU A 181 -26.35 22.44 14.29
#